data_AF-A0A8S3JT05-F1
#
_entry.id   AF-A0A8S3JT05-F1
#
_cell.length_a   1.000
_cell.length_b   1.000
_cell.length_c   1.000
_cell.angle_alpha   90.00
_cell.angle_beta   90.00
_cell.angle_gamma   90.00
#
_symmetry.space_group_name_H-M   'P 1'
#
loop_
_entity.id
_entity.type
_entity.pdbx_description
1 polymer ?
#
loop_
_entity_poly.entity_id
_entity_poly.type
_entity_poly.pdbx_seq_one_letter_code
_entity_poly.pdbx_strand_id
1 'polypeptide(L)'
;EKGSAVSALIQDGNPFPEKYFWDCERELLEFDNLKVTNITKSRAKLLIIGIFLFRALITTLLLKPVKYRFILGHLTPNESISLKVLASVIFYIGRRAVGSKSQLLALPHEWQLSLHTDADIETIIQHSEINS
;
A
#
# COMPACT_ATOMS: atom_id res chain seq x y z
N GLU A 1 0.42 -26.74 -15.39
CA GLU A 1 -0.46 -25.67 -14.88
C GLU A 1 0.36 -24.39 -14.73
N LYS A 2 -0.06 -23.27 -15.33
CA LYS A 2 0.65 -21.98 -15.21
C LYS A 2 0.26 -21.36 -13.87
N GLY A 3 1.04 -21.61 -12.83
CA GLY A 3 0.88 -20.92 -11.55
C GLY A 3 0.96 -19.40 -11.75
N SER A 4 0.05 -18.65 -11.13
CA SER A 4 0.06 -17.19 -11.12
C SER A 4 1.48 -16.66 -10.84
N ALA A 5 1.93 -15.63 -11.56
CA ALA A 5 3.25 -15.03 -11.36
C ALA A 5 3.50 -14.64 -9.88
N VAL A 6 2.44 -14.23 -9.18
CA VAL A 6 2.45 -13.93 -7.75
C VAL A 6 2.70 -15.21 -6.93
N SER A 7 2.11 -16.34 -7.32
CA SER A 7 2.33 -17.62 -6.64
C SER A 7 3.76 -18.14 -6.84
N ALA A 8 4.41 -17.85 -7.96
CA ALA A 8 5.82 -18.19 -8.19
C ALA A 8 6.75 -17.30 -7.35
N LEU A 9 6.44 -16.01 -7.22
CA LEU A 9 7.18 -15.07 -6.37
C LEU A 9 7.04 -15.37 -4.87
N ILE A 10 5.90 -15.95 -4.45
CA ILE A 10 5.62 -16.34 -3.06
C ILE A 10 6.30 -17.69 -2.69
N GLN A 11 6.96 -18.37 -3.61
CA GLN A 11 7.72 -19.58 -3.26
C GLN A 11 8.99 -19.22 -2.50
N ASP A 12 9.27 -19.98 -1.43
CA ASP A 12 10.42 -19.80 -0.55
C ASP A 12 11.74 -19.83 -1.35
N GLY A 13 12.63 -18.88 -1.07
CA GLY A 13 13.93 -18.79 -1.73
C GLY A 13 13.96 -18.07 -3.09
N ASN A 14 12.83 -17.62 -3.63
CA ASN A 14 12.81 -16.77 -4.83
C ASN A 14 13.10 -15.30 -4.47
N PRO A 15 14.03 -14.64 -5.17
CA PRO A 15 14.32 -13.24 -4.94
C PRO A 15 13.20 -12.36 -5.49
N PHE A 16 12.71 -11.42 -4.69
CA PHE A 16 11.83 -10.37 -5.20
C PHE A 16 12.64 -9.28 -5.91
N PRO A 17 12.04 -8.56 -6.88
CA PRO A 17 12.68 -7.40 -7.50
C PRO A 17 13.10 -6.37 -6.43
N GLU A 18 14.23 -5.72 -6.64
CA GLU A 18 14.94 -4.87 -5.65
C GLU A 18 14.13 -3.65 -5.16
N LYS A 19 13.00 -3.34 -5.81
CA LYS A 19 12.09 -2.22 -5.45
C LYS A 19 10.63 -2.66 -5.31
N TYR A 20 10.41 -3.97 -5.15
CA TYR A 20 9.07 -4.53 -5.06
C TYR A 20 8.40 -4.17 -3.73
N PHE A 21 9.14 -4.32 -2.63
CA PHE A 21 8.70 -3.96 -1.29
C PHE A 21 9.25 -2.61 -0.88
N TRP A 22 8.45 -1.81 -0.17
CA TRP A 22 8.96 -0.64 0.54
C TRP A 22 9.71 -1.04 1.80
N ASP A 23 10.56 -0.15 2.30
CA ASP A 23 11.36 -0.38 3.50
C ASP A 23 10.49 -0.81 4.69
N CYS A 24 9.32 -0.20 4.84
CA CYS A 24 8.38 -0.57 5.90
C CYS A 24 7.72 -1.95 5.73
N GLU A 25 7.54 -2.43 4.50
CA GLU A 25 7.06 -3.79 4.22
C GLU A 25 8.18 -4.82 4.41
N ARG A 26 9.44 -4.41 4.19
CA ARG A 26 10.62 -5.23 4.45
C ARG A 26 10.91 -5.45 5.92
N GLU A 27 10.47 -4.55 6.80
CA GLU A 27 10.56 -4.76 8.25
C GLU A 27 9.59 -5.85 8.75
N LEU A 28 8.48 -6.06 8.05
CA LEU A 28 7.43 -7.01 8.45
C LEU A 28 7.65 -8.43 7.90
N LEU A 29 8.47 -8.55 6.86
CA LEU A 29 8.81 -9.79 6.19
C LEU A 29 10.28 -10.10 6.48
N GLU A 30 10.58 -11.27 7.01
CA GLU A 30 11.98 -11.68 7.24
C GLU A 30 12.64 -11.92 5.87
N PHE A 31 13.60 -11.07 5.48
CA PHE A 31 14.36 -11.19 4.23
C PHE A 31 15.81 -11.59 4.49
N ASP A 32 16.30 -12.60 3.77
CA ASP A 32 17.72 -12.91 3.61
C ASP A 32 18.13 -12.69 2.15
N ASN A 33 19.01 -11.72 1.87
CA ASN A 33 19.52 -11.44 0.52
C ASN A 33 18.42 -11.40 -0.58
N LEU A 34 17.36 -10.59 -0.34
CA LEU A 34 16.17 -10.41 -1.20
C LEU A 34 15.24 -11.62 -1.33
N LYS A 35 15.56 -12.74 -0.67
CA LYS A 35 14.70 -13.91 -0.55
C LYS A 35 13.92 -13.78 0.75
N VAL A 36 12.60 -13.89 0.68
CA VAL A 36 11.81 -13.99 1.92
C VAL A 36 12.12 -15.35 2.53
N THR A 37 12.55 -15.38 3.78
CA THR A 37 12.64 -16.60 4.58
C THR A 37 11.34 -16.71 5.39
N ASN A 38 10.85 -17.93 5.64
CA ASN A 38 9.65 -18.17 6.49
C ASN A 38 8.26 -17.89 5.84
N ILE A 39 8.11 -18.08 4.51
CA ILE A 39 6.82 -17.87 3.78
C ILE A 39 5.76 -18.96 4.05
N THR A 40 6.11 -20.04 4.76
CA THR A 40 5.23 -21.21 4.98
C THR A 40 3.95 -20.91 5.75
N LYS A 41 3.86 -19.76 6.43
CA LYS A 41 2.66 -19.35 7.17
C LYS A 41 1.65 -18.70 6.22
N SER A 42 0.40 -19.17 6.23
CA SER A 42 -0.72 -18.58 5.48
C SER A 42 -0.87 -17.07 5.69
N ARG A 43 -0.43 -16.55 6.84
CA ARG A 43 -0.37 -15.12 7.17
C ARG A 43 0.61 -14.33 6.28
N ALA A 44 1.78 -14.87 5.96
CA ALA A 44 2.76 -14.23 5.09
C ALA A 44 2.24 -14.13 3.66
N LYS A 45 1.57 -15.19 3.17
CA LYS A 45 0.90 -15.17 1.85
C LYS A 45 -0.21 -14.13 1.78
N LEU A 46 -1.05 -14.05 2.81
CA LEU A 46 -2.12 -13.06 2.91
C LEU A 46 -1.56 -11.63 2.93
N LEU A 47 -0.44 -11.41 3.64
CA LEU A 47 0.24 -10.12 3.69
C LEU A 47 0.79 -9.71 2.32
N ILE A 48 1.47 -10.60 1.60
CA ILE A 48 2.01 -10.32 0.27
C ILE A 48 0.90 -10.01 -0.74
N ILE A 49 -0.21 -10.75 -0.70
CA ILE A 49 -1.38 -10.49 -1.53
C ILE A 49 -2.00 -9.14 -1.16
N GLY A 50 -2.12 -8.84 0.13
CA GLY A 50 -2.58 -7.55 0.63
C GLY A 50 -1.74 -6.41 0.09
N ILE A 51 -0.41 -6.48 0.25
CA ILE A 51 0.55 -5.49 -0.28
C ILE A 51 0.36 -5.29 -1.79
N PHE A 52 0.25 -6.38 -2.55
CA PHE A 52 0.06 -6.29 -4.00
C PHE A 52 -1.23 -5.57 -4.37
N LEU A 53 -2.35 -5.92 -3.72
CA LEU A 53 -3.65 -5.30 -3.95
C LEU A 53 -3.67 -3.84 -3.51
N PHE A 54 -3.11 -3.51 -2.34
CA PHE A 54 -3.00 -2.14 -1.84
C PHE A 54 -2.15 -1.29 -2.76
N ARG A 55 -1.01 -1.80 -3.24
CA ARG A 55 -0.13 -1.09 -4.17
C ARG A 55 -0.83 -0.84 -5.51
N ALA A 56 -1.48 -1.84 -6.08
CA ALA A 56 -2.25 -1.67 -7.31
C ALA A 56 -3.38 -0.63 -7.13
N LEU A 57 -4.13 -0.72 -6.04
CA LEU A 57 -5.20 0.22 -5.71
C LEU A 57 -4.68 1.65 -5.56
N ILE A 58 -3.69 1.87 -4.70
CA ILE A 58 -3.23 3.23 -4.39
C ILE A 58 -2.48 3.84 -5.58
N THR A 59 -1.49 3.13 -6.14
CA THR A 59 -0.62 3.72 -7.19
C THR A 59 -1.29 3.86 -8.55
N THR A 60 -2.13 2.88 -8.89
CA THR A 60 -2.63 2.73 -10.26
C THR A 60 -4.02 3.36 -10.36
N LEU A 61 -4.89 2.99 -9.42
CA LEU A 61 -6.30 3.40 -9.45
C LEU A 61 -6.50 4.78 -8.83
N LEU A 62 -5.88 5.09 -7.69
CA LEU A 62 -6.18 6.32 -6.96
C LEU A 62 -5.23 7.47 -7.29
N LEU A 63 -3.92 7.21 -7.39
CA LEU A 63 -2.94 8.27 -7.68
C LEU A 63 -2.80 8.60 -9.16
N LYS A 64 -3.06 7.64 -10.06
CA LYS A 64 -2.87 7.83 -11.51
C LYS A 64 -4.03 7.28 -12.37
N PRO A 65 -5.30 7.51 -12.00
CA PRO A 65 -6.45 6.93 -12.70
C PRO A 65 -6.49 7.26 -14.19
N VAL A 66 -6.11 8.49 -14.57
CA VAL A 66 -6.10 8.94 -15.97
C VAL A 66 -4.98 8.26 -16.77
N LYS A 67 -3.77 8.12 -16.19
CA LYS A 67 -2.63 7.46 -16.84
C LYS A 67 -2.96 6.00 -17.19
N TYR A 68 -3.70 5.33 -16.30
CA TYR A 68 -4.11 3.94 -16.48
C TYR A 68 -5.49 3.78 -17.14
N ARG A 69 -6.06 4.87 -17.69
CA ARG A 69 -7.34 4.88 -18.42
C ARG A 69 -8.53 4.38 -17.60
N PHE A 70 -8.45 4.51 -16.28
CA PHE A 70 -9.56 4.22 -15.37
C PHE A 70 -10.59 5.35 -15.37
N ILE A 71 -10.12 6.58 -15.56
CA ILE A 71 -10.93 7.77 -15.82
C ILE A 71 -10.54 8.29 -17.20
N LEU A 72 -11.55 8.58 -18.04
CA LEU A 72 -11.35 9.17 -19.36
C LEU A 72 -11.34 10.70 -19.24
N GLY A 73 -10.38 11.35 -19.91
CA GLY A 73 -10.26 12.81 -19.90
C GLY A 73 -9.37 13.34 -18.77
N HIS A 74 -9.76 14.46 -18.18
CA HIS A 74 -9.01 15.13 -17.10
C HIS A 74 -9.81 15.10 -15.80
N LEU A 75 -9.12 14.94 -14.68
CA LEU A 75 -9.68 15.13 -13.36
C LEU A 75 -9.89 16.62 -13.11
N THR A 76 -11.06 16.99 -12.61
CA THR A 76 -11.28 18.31 -12.01
C THR A 76 -10.43 18.45 -10.74
N PRO A 77 -10.12 19.70 -10.30
CA PRO A 77 -9.36 19.93 -9.08
C PRO A 77 -9.97 19.25 -7.85
N ASN A 78 -11.30 19.30 -7.72
CA ASN A 78 -12.01 18.68 -6.60
C ASN A 78 -11.87 17.16 -6.61
N GLU A 79 -12.04 16.50 -7.76
CA GLU A 79 -11.88 15.05 -7.87
C GLU A 79 -10.45 14.62 -7.57
N SER A 80 -9.45 15.39 -8.01
CA SER A 80 -8.04 15.12 -7.70
C SER A 80 -7.77 15.19 -6.20
N ILE A 81 -8.37 16.16 -5.50
CA ILE A 81 -8.25 16.28 -4.03
C ILE A 81 -8.97 15.12 -3.34
N SER A 82 -10.19 14.79 -3.75
CA SER A 82 -10.95 13.67 -3.18
C SER A 82 -10.21 12.33 -3.35
N LEU A 83 -9.63 12.07 -4.52
CA LEU A 83 -8.84 10.86 -4.75
C LEU A 83 -7.56 10.84 -3.93
N LYS A 84 -6.91 11.99 -3.73
CA LYS A 84 -5.74 12.10 -2.84
C LYS A 84 -6.10 11.79 -1.40
N VAL A 85 -7.21 12.33 -0.88
CA VAL A 85 -7.72 12.03 0.46
C VAL A 85 -8.05 10.55 0.58
N LEU A 86 -8.79 9.99 -0.38
CA LEU A 86 -9.16 8.58 -0.39
C LEU A 86 -7.94 7.65 -0.41
N ALA A 87 -6.95 7.94 -1.26
CA ALA A 87 -5.69 7.21 -1.30
C ALA A 87 -4.95 7.25 0.04
N SER A 88 -4.95 8.41 0.68
CA SER A 88 -4.26 8.63 1.95
C SER A 88 -4.95 7.89 3.11
N VAL A 89 -6.29 7.93 3.17
CA VAL A 89 -7.08 7.20 4.19
C VAL A 89 -6.91 5.69 4.02
N ILE A 90 -7.04 5.17 2.80
CA ILE A 90 -6.87 3.74 2.53
C ILE A 90 -5.45 3.28 2.91
N PHE A 91 -4.44 4.09 2.59
CA PHE A 91 -3.07 3.78 2.96
C PHE A 91 -2.84 3.81 4.48
N TYR A 92 -3.40 4.80 5.18
CA TYR A 92 -3.35 4.89 6.63
C TYR A 92 -4.01 3.67 7.29
N ILE A 93 -5.19 3.25 6.82
CA ILE A 93 -5.87 2.04 7.29
C ILE A 93 -5.00 0.80 7.05
N GLY A 94 -4.43 0.66 5.85
CA GLY A 94 -3.53 -0.46 5.53
C GLY A 94 -2.32 -0.52 6.46
N ARG A 95 -1.66 0.61 6.68
CA ARG A 95 -0.52 0.72 7.60
C ARG A 95 -0.89 0.40 9.04
N ARG A 96 -2.08 0.80 9.50
CA ARG A 96 -2.56 0.52 10.87
C ARG A 96 -3.02 -0.93 11.04
N ALA A 97 -3.57 -1.54 10.00
CA ALA A 97 -4.01 -2.94 10.03
C ALA A 97 -2.82 -3.92 10.05
N VAL A 98 -1.71 -3.53 9.43
CA VAL A 98 -0.50 -4.34 9.33
C VAL A 98 0.51 -4.01 10.44
N GLY A 99 0.58 -2.76 10.88
CA GLY A 99 1.46 -2.32 11.96
C GLY A 99 1.05 -2.85 13.34
N SER A 100 2.03 -2.91 14.25
CA SER A 100 1.76 -3.12 15.68
C SER A 100 1.02 -1.90 16.25
N LYS A 101 0.21 -2.10 17.30
CA LYS A 101 -0.54 -1.03 18.00
C LYS A 101 0.32 0.19 18.40
N SER A 102 1.64 0.04 18.50
CA SER A 102 2.58 1.07 18.95
C SER A 102 3.32 1.81 17.83
N GLN A 103 3.31 1.34 16.58
CA GLN A 103 4.12 1.93 15.53
C GLN A 103 3.46 1.81 14.15
N LEU A 104 3.04 2.96 13.61
CA LEU A 104 2.66 3.09 12.21
C LEU A 104 3.94 2.96 11.36
N LEU A 105 3.91 2.05 10.40
CA LEU A 105 4.95 1.88 9.37
C LEU A 105 5.28 3.21 8.71
N ALA A 106 6.51 3.56 8.35
CA ALA A 106 6.76 4.87 7.71
C ALA A 106 6.10 5.01 6.32
N LEU A 107 5.73 6.24 5.93
CA LEU A 107 5.30 6.58 4.57
C LEU A 107 6.49 6.42 3.60
N PRO A 108 6.36 5.62 2.52
CA PRO A 108 7.38 5.50 1.49
C PRO A 108 7.73 6.88 0.90
N HIS A 109 9.01 7.13 0.69
CA HIS A 109 9.52 8.42 0.22
C HIS A 109 8.82 8.91 -1.07
N GLU A 110 8.53 7.98 -1.99
CA GLU A 110 7.84 8.27 -3.26
C GLU A 110 6.44 8.88 -3.07
N TRP A 111 5.81 8.67 -1.92
CA TRP A 111 4.42 9.03 -1.66
C TRP A 111 4.26 10.19 -0.69
N GLN A 112 5.34 10.63 -0.03
CA GLN A 112 5.30 11.75 0.91
C GLN A 112 4.78 13.05 0.27
N LEU A 113 4.98 13.23 -1.05
CA LEU A 113 4.45 14.38 -1.80
C LEU A 113 3.05 14.13 -2.38
N SER A 114 2.67 12.87 -2.57
CA SER A 114 1.43 12.47 -3.25
C SER A 114 0.28 12.20 -2.28
N LEU A 115 0.58 11.86 -1.02
CA LEU A 115 -0.39 11.56 0.03
C LEU A 115 -0.36 12.62 1.12
N HIS A 116 -1.42 12.64 1.93
CA HIS A 116 -1.48 13.42 3.16
C HIS A 116 -0.66 12.74 4.26
N THR A 117 -0.17 13.53 5.22
CA THR A 117 0.55 13.02 6.39
C THR A 117 -0.42 12.32 7.36
N ASP A 118 0.13 11.55 8.29
CA ASP A 118 -0.70 10.86 9.31
C ASP A 118 -1.48 11.87 10.17
N ALA A 119 -0.86 13.01 10.51
CA ALA A 119 -1.51 14.09 11.26
C ALA A 119 -2.69 14.71 10.49
N ASP A 120 -2.53 14.91 9.18
CA ASP A 120 -3.61 15.42 8.32
C ASP A 120 -4.80 14.45 8.31
N ILE A 121 -4.54 13.14 8.22
CA ILE A 121 -5.56 12.12 8.18
C ILE A 121 -6.27 11.97 9.52
N GLU A 122 -5.54 12.01 10.64
CA GLU A 122 -6.14 12.01 11.98
C GLU A 122 -7.05 13.22 12.18
N THR A 123 -6.64 14.40 11.70
CA THR A 123 -7.46 15.61 11.73
C THR A 123 -8.75 15.43 10.91
N ILE A 124 -8.66 14.85 9.71
CA ILE A 124 -9.82 14.58 8.84
C ILE A 124 -10.79 13.60 9.53
N ILE A 125 -10.28 12.53 10.15
CA ILE A 125 -11.11 11.54 10.86
C ILE A 125 -11.80 12.19 12.05
N GLN A 126 -11.09 12.93 12.90
CA GLN A 126 -11.66 13.62 14.05
C GLN A 126 -12.76 14.62 13.66
N HIS A 127 -12.55 15.38 12.57
CA HIS A 127 -13.58 16.30 12.05
C HIS A 127 -14.82 15.56 11.53
N SER A 128 -14.68 14.33 11.03
CA SER A 128 -15.82 13.51 10.62
C SER A 128 -16.64 12.98 11.79
N GLU A 129 -16.00 12.66 12.92
CA GLU A 129 -16.66 12.18 14.15
C GLU A 129 -17.43 13.30 14.87
N ILE A 130 -16.96 14.56 14.79
CA ILE A 130 -17.61 15.72 15.41
C ILE A 130 -18.89 16.14 14.65
N ASN A 131 -18.98 15.82 13.35
CA ASN A 131 -20.10 16.22 12.48
C ASN A 131 -21.09 15.08 12.20
N SER A 132 -20.94 13.92 12.85
CA SER A 132 -21.84 12.74 12.76
C SER A 132 -22.76 12.66 13.97
#